data_AF-A0A6I5NY37-F1
#
_entry.id   AF-A0A6I5NY37-F1
#
_cell.length_a   1.000
_cell.length_b   1.000
_cell.length_c   1.000
_cell.angle_alpha   90.00
_cell.angle_beta   90.00
_cell.angle_gamma   90.00
#
_symmetry.space_group_name_H-M   'P 1'
#
loop_
_entity.id
_entity.type
_entity.pdbx_description
1 polymer ?
#
loop_
_entity_poly.entity_id
_entity_poly.type
_entity_poly.pdbx_seq_one_letter_code
_entity_poly.pdbx_strand_id
1 'polypeptide(L)'
;VVYEAANPQEFWPDFYGNLADAFEPLETDGAENVTFFLQPGEGYEVAPDAGTAEVTYYDSLADVPPSTGGGNSSIVVGVTASETELIETEGTETTVTFTLSEPPPPEGLTVFIDSGVDPVVGSSLSQFDVLNAEISGGNFPIPDADASGFFFTITEQTATITLSVFDELSVDTALDPDNFQEGILALDFALQPQDGYTIDPDASEINFRIFDNPDSKIQVGLTASTAADEGSTTLVEPEGTVSIHTFSLGAPPPAEGLTVTVNASSLSDFDLDAIEVTGGSIAAVRDDGFDLTITEQEATVSLPVLDDGVDEGSETAIFTLEPGDSYELNAAATEATFTLVDSIDQLSVPEEVEGNDTLPEANALGLSSDNPVVSLSGAVNEGFLDLGEDVDFYSFNLEAGQTVSLDINTEEIRPETLNFRPVVFPAFEDILQKPDTELRLFDEEGNELAANSDGAAPGEDFSRDPYLEFTASEAGTYYIGVSALGNRNYDPNVEGSGSGWTFPEVGVFFGDYDLTATLVEGNGGGTGGDLTGTDGDDMLMGTDGDDLLDGLLGDDTYTGGAGADQFVLGIAQGVDIITDFEVGTDQISLGGLTPSDVKFFDLNNDTLVLTKSNELIGVVEGVTGLYSIFA
;
A
#
# COMPACT_ATOMS: atom_id res chain seq x y z
N VAL A 1 -33.95 -26.57 -7.91
CA VAL A 1 -33.07 -27.54 -8.61
C VAL A 1 -32.03 -27.96 -7.58
N VAL A 2 -31.93 -29.25 -7.27
CA VAL A 2 -30.92 -29.75 -6.32
C VAL A 2 -29.67 -30.08 -7.14
N TYR A 3 -28.58 -29.37 -6.89
CA TYR A 3 -27.28 -29.68 -7.46
C TYR A 3 -26.58 -30.68 -6.55
N GLU A 4 -26.58 -31.96 -6.92
CA GLU A 4 -25.62 -32.94 -6.38
C GLU A 4 -24.37 -32.93 -7.27
N ALA A 5 -23.27 -32.42 -6.71
CA ALA A 5 -21.95 -32.47 -7.32
C ALA A 5 -21.50 -33.92 -7.50
N ALA A 6 -21.21 -34.30 -8.75
CA ALA A 6 -20.68 -35.62 -9.06
C ALA A 6 -19.18 -35.67 -8.72
N ASN A 7 -18.87 -36.46 -7.68
CA ASN A 7 -17.59 -37.09 -7.35
C ASN A 7 -16.50 -36.20 -6.66
N PRO A 8 -16.35 -36.29 -5.32
CA PRO A 8 -15.52 -35.38 -4.52
C PRO A 8 -14.08 -35.88 -4.24
N GLN A 9 -13.40 -36.55 -5.17
CA GLN A 9 -12.03 -37.06 -4.90
C GLN A 9 -10.99 -36.95 -6.03
N GLU A 10 -11.26 -36.26 -7.14
CA GLU A 10 -10.23 -36.02 -8.19
C GLU A 10 -10.29 -34.59 -8.79
N PHE A 11 -10.80 -33.60 -8.03
CA PHE A 11 -10.94 -32.20 -8.48
C PHE A 11 -10.34 -31.15 -7.51
N TRP A 12 -9.39 -31.55 -6.65
CA TRP A 12 -8.75 -30.66 -5.65
C TRP A 12 -7.24 -30.90 -5.57
N PRO A 13 -6.48 -30.47 -6.60
CA PRO A 13 -5.33 -29.61 -6.31
C PRO A 13 -5.14 -28.40 -7.25
N ASP A 14 -6.01 -28.18 -8.25
CA ASP A 14 -5.83 -27.10 -9.23
C ASP A 14 -6.69 -25.84 -8.92
N PHE A 15 -7.14 -25.66 -7.67
CA PHE A 15 -7.93 -24.49 -7.22
C PHE A 15 -7.31 -23.76 -6.01
N TYR A 16 -6.06 -24.08 -5.67
CA TYR A 16 -5.21 -23.27 -4.80
C TYR A 16 -3.85 -23.16 -5.50
N GLY A 17 -3.83 -22.44 -6.61
CA GLY A 17 -2.66 -21.69 -7.05
C GLY A 17 -2.67 -20.36 -6.30
N ASN A 18 -1.50 -19.96 -5.83
CA ASN A 18 -1.12 -18.65 -5.30
C ASN A 18 -2.25 -17.64 -5.04
N LEU A 19 -2.45 -17.31 -3.76
CA LEU A 19 -3.17 -16.09 -3.35
C LEU A 19 -2.37 -14.79 -3.65
N ALA A 20 -1.21 -14.89 -4.31
CA ALA A 20 -0.43 -13.78 -4.86
C ALA A 20 -0.67 -13.55 -6.37
N ASP A 21 -1.40 -14.44 -7.06
CA ASP A 21 -1.73 -14.29 -8.50
C ASP A 21 -3.13 -13.64 -8.69
N ALA A 22 -3.63 -12.90 -7.68
CA ALA A 22 -5.00 -12.37 -7.65
C ALA A 22 -5.12 -10.86 -7.88
N PHE A 23 -4.00 -10.15 -8.04
CA PHE A 23 -3.97 -8.73 -8.38
C PHE A 23 -2.92 -8.47 -9.46
N GLU A 24 -3.10 -9.11 -10.61
CA GLU A 24 -2.74 -8.39 -11.84
C GLU A 24 -3.69 -7.19 -11.93
N PRO A 25 -3.26 -5.98 -12.36
CA PRO A 25 -4.24 -5.10 -13.00
C PRO A 25 -4.84 -5.97 -14.09
N LEU A 26 -6.17 -6.08 -14.11
CA LEU A 26 -6.83 -6.64 -15.28
C LEU A 26 -6.18 -5.94 -16.46
N GLU A 27 -5.43 -6.69 -17.29
CA GLU A 27 -5.20 -6.20 -18.64
C GLU A 27 -6.58 -5.78 -19.10
N THR A 28 -6.73 -4.54 -19.60
CA THR A 28 -7.95 -4.22 -20.35
C THR A 28 -7.86 -5.02 -21.65
N ASP A 29 -8.04 -6.33 -21.56
CA ASP A 29 -8.00 -7.27 -22.67
C ASP A 29 -9.25 -7.07 -23.55
N GLY A 30 -10.17 -6.25 -23.06
CA GLY A 30 -11.25 -5.60 -23.77
C GLY A 30 -12.55 -6.32 -23.46
N ALA A 31 -13.32 -6.58 -24.52
CA ALA A 31 -14.61 -7.23 -24.34
C ALA A 31 -14.43 -8.75 -24.22
N GLU A 32 -14.47 -9.30 -23.00
CA GLU A 32 -14.42 -10.74 -22.77
C GLU A 32 -15.80 -11.40 -22.95
N ASN A 33 -15.87 -12.61 -23.52
CA ASN A 33 -17.13 -13.34 -23.64
C ASN A 33 -17.14 -14.61 -22.78
N VAL A 34 -18.07 -14.70 -21.84
CA VAL A 34 -18.36 -15.93 -21.10
C VAL A 34 -19.58 -16.60 -21.69
N THR A 35 -19.43 -17.86 -22.07
CA THR A 35 -20.54 -18.69 -22.54
C THR A 35 -21.06 -19.59 -21.43
N PHE A 36 -22.31 -19.38 -21.04
CA PHE A 36 -23.08 -20.25 -20.15
C PHE A 36 -23.80 -21.32 -20.96
N PHE A 37 -23.82 -22.55 -20.43
CA PHE A 37 -24.49 -23.70 -21.06
C PHE A 37 -25.61 -24.22 -20.16
N LEU A 38 -26.84 -24.23 -20.69
CA LEU A 38 -27.95 -24.88 -20.01
C LEU A 38 -27.83 -26.40 -20.21
N GLN A 39 -27.55 -27.12 -19.12
CA GLN A 39 -27.44 -28.57 -19.15
C GLN A 39 -28.84 -29.22 -19.16
N PRO A 40 -29.05 -30.33 -19.88
CA PRO A 40 -30.30 -31.07 -19.81
C PRO A 40 -30.57 -31.57 -18.38
N GLY A 41 -31.78 -31.31 -17.86
CA GLY A 41 -32.19 -31.68 -16.51
C GLY A 41 -33.49 -32.48 -16.46
N GLU A 42 -33.77 -33.10 -15.32
CA GLU A 42 -35.02 -33.82 -15.13
C GLU A 42 -36.20 -32.83 -15.12
N GLY A 43 -37.07 -32.92 -16.14
CA GLY A 43 -38.27 -32.08 -16.25
C GLY A 43 -38.28 -31.05 -17.38
N TYR A 44 -37.19 -30.92 -18.14
CA TYR A 44 -37.13 -30.08 -19.35
C TYR A 44 -36.16 -30.66 -20.40
N GLU A 45 -36.35 -30.30 -21.67
CA GLU A 45 -35.38 -30.55 -22.73
C GLU A 45 -34.84 -29.21 -23.21
N VAL A 46 -33.52 -29.12 -23.38
CA VAL A 46 -32.85 -27.91 -23.86
C VAL A 46 -33.11 -27.78 -25.36
N ALA A 47 -33.66 -26.64 -25.78
CA ALA A 47 -33.89 -26.39 -27.20
C ALA A 47 -32.54 -26.29 -27.94
N PRO A 48 -32.40 -26.83 -29.15
CA PRO A 48 -31.13 -26.85 -29.89
C PRO A 48 -30.52 -25.46 -30.15
N ASP A 49 -31.35 -24.43 -30.10
CA ASP A 49 -31.09 -23.02 -30.38
C ASP A 49 -31.19 -22.12 -29.14
N ALA A 50 -31.42 -22.68 -27.94
CA ALA A 50 -31.52 -21.93 -26.69
C ALA A 50 -30.82 -22.64 -25.51
N GLY A 51 -29.74 -23.38 -25.81
CA GLY A 51 -28.93 -24.10 -24.82
C GLY A 51 -27.70 -23.35 -24.34
N THR A 52 -27.45 -22.16 -24.89
CA THR A 52 -26.28 -21.34 -24.59
C THR A 52 -26.68 -19.89 -24.43
N ALA A 53 -26.11 -19.21 -23.44
CA ALA A 53 -26.16 -17.76 -23.29
C ALA A 53 -24.72 -17.25 -23.30
N GLU A 54 -24.43 -16.22 -24.08
CA GLU A 54 -23.11 -15.58 -24.12
C GLU A 54 -23.28 -14.20 -23.47
N VAL A 55 -22.41 -13.89 -22.52
CA VAL A 55 -22.37 -12.60 -21.81
C VAL A 55 -21.02 -11.98 -22.09
N THR A 56 -21.03 -10.71 -22.50
CA THR A 56 -19.81 -9.94 -22.74
C THR A 56 -19.53 -9.06 -21.52
N TYR A 57 -18.35 -9.18 -20.93
CA TYR A 57 -17.85 -8.28 -19.88
C TYR A 57 -17.00 -7.20 -20.55
N TYR A 58 -16.94 -6.03 -19.93
CA TYR A 58 -16.16 -4.90 -20.41
C TYR A 58 -15.39 -4.32 -19.23
N ASP A 59 -14.08 -4.13 -19.40
CA ASP A 59 -13.20 -3.64 -18.34
C ASP A 59 -13.43 -2.16 -18.03
N SER A 60 -13.88 -1.40 -19.03
CA SER A 60 -14.23 0.01 -18.88
C SER A 60 -15.43 0.41 -19.72
N LEU A 61 -16.05 1.55 -19.37
CA LEU A 61 -17.09 2.16 -20.17
C LEU A 61 -16.64 2.46 -21.62
N ALA A 62 -15.34 2.67 -21.84
CA ALA A 62 -14.77 2.93 -23.16
C ALA A 62 -14.76 1.69 -24.06
N ASP A 63 -14.76 0.49 -23.48
CA ASP A 63 -14.71 -0.80 -24.19
C ASP A 63 -16.10 -1.28 -24.62
N VAL A 64 -17.16 -0.74 -23.99
CA VAL A 64 -18.54 -1.00 -24.38
C VAL A 64 -18.81 -0.42 -25.77
N PRO A 65 -19.16 -1.24 -26.78
CA PRO A 65 -19.49 -0.75 -28.11
C PRO A 65 -20.60 0.29 -27.99
N PRO A 66 -20.42 1.49 -28.58
CA PRO A 66 -21.49 2.45 -28.62
C PRO A 66 -22.68 1.79 -29.32
N SER A 67 -23.89 2.01 -28.82
CA SER A 67 -25.10 1.45 -29.44
C SER A 67 -25.17 1.84 -30.91
N THR A 68 -24.81 0.92 -31.82
CA THR A 68 -24.71 1.21 -33.26
C THR A 68 -26.07 1.10 -33.94
N GLY A 69 -26.97 2.04 -33.66
CA GLY A 69 -28.33 2.01 -34.22
C GLY A 69 -29.08 3.32 -34.19
N GLY A 70 -28.40 4.43 -34.45
CA GLY A 70 -29.08 5.68 -34.75
C GLY A 70 -28.10 6.82 -34.92
N GLY A 71 -27.64 7.06 -36.15
CA GLY A 71 -26.95 8.32 -36.46
C GLY A 71 -27.78 9.50 -35.95
N ASN A 72 -27.24 10.24 -34.99
CA ASN A 72 -27.83 11.44 -34.40
C ASN A 72 -29.07 11.22 -33.50
N SER A 73 -29.06 10.20 -32.62
CA SER A 73 -30.11 9.91 -31.64
C SER A 73 -30.29 11.03 -30.60
N SER A 74 -31.54 11.40 -30.34
CA SER A 74 -31.99 12.37 -29.33
C SER A 74 -32.57 11.69 -28.09
N ILE A 75 -32.21 10.42 -27.86
CA ILE A 75 -32.80 9.62 -26.79
C ILE A 75 -32.34 10.20 -25.46
N VAL A 76 -33.32 10.60 -24.64
CA VAL A 76 -33.11 11.00 -23.26
C VAL A 76 -33.40 9.79 -22.39
N VAL A 77 -32.45 9.44 -21.51
CA VAL A 77 -32.53 8.34 -20.55
C VAL A 77 -32.72 8.93 -19.15
N GLY A 78 -33.72 8.45 -18.42
CA GLY A 78 -33.87 8.74 -17.00
C GLY A 78 -33.93 7.47 -16.17
N VAL A 79 -33.42 7.54 -14.94
CA VAL A 79 -33.47 6.48 -13.93
C VAL A 79 -34.20 6.96 -12.68
N THR A 80 -35.00 6.09 -12.07
CA THR A 80 -35.74 6.35 -10.82
C THR A 80 -35.86 5.07 -10.01
N ALA A 81 -36.08 5.17 -8.70
CA ALA A 81 -36.41 4.04 -7.85
C ALA A 81 -37.80 4.20 -7.21
N SER A 82 -38.50 3.10 -6.95
CA SER A 82 -39.82 3.14 -6.29
C SER A 82 -39.72 3.41 -4.78
N GLU A 83 -38.62 2.99 -4.17
CA GLU A 83 -38.26 3.21 -2.78
C GLU A 83 -36.75 3.50 -2.71
N THR A 84 -36.37 4.45 -1.85
CA THR A 84 -34.98 4.87 -1.66
C THR A 84 -34.52 4.72 -0.21
N GLU A 85 -35.44 4.57 0.75
CA GLU A 85 -35.11 4.19 2.12
C GLU A 85 -35.35 2.68 2.28
N LEU A 86 -34.27 1.90 2.37
CA LEU A 86 -34.30 0.45 2.38
C LEU A 86 -33.86 -0.07 3.75
N ILE A 87 -34.68 -0.93 4.35
CA ILE A 87 -34.38 -1.54 5.65
C ILE A 87 -34.05 -3.00 5.45
N GLU A 88 -32.84 -3.41 5.84
CA GLU A 88 -32.27 -4.74 5.65
C GLU A 88 -33.04 -5.82 6.38
N THR A 89 -33.23 -5.65 7.69
CA THR A 89 -33.99 -6.58 8.53
C THR A 89 -35.47 -6.73 8.14
N GLU A 90 -35.99 -5.82 7.30
CA GLU A 90 -37.34 -5.94 6.72
C GLU A 90 -37.33 -6.51 5.30
N GLY A 91 -36.17 -6.67 4.67
CA GLY A 91 -36.01 -7.14 3.29
C GLY A 91 -36.68 -6.21 2.29
N THR A 92 -36.52 -4.90 2.48
CA THR A 92 -37.23 -3.88 1.69
C THR A 92 -36.92 -4.03 0.19
N GLU A 93 -37.97 -4.11 -0.62
CA GLU A 93 -37.87 -4.22 -2.07
C GLU A 93 -37.94 -2.83 -2.74
N THR A 94 -37.13 -2.63 -3.79
CA THR A 94 -37.20 -1.47 -4.66
C THR A 94 -37.22 -1.87 -6.14
N THR A 95 -37.89 -1.06 -6.95
CA THR A 95 -37.89 -1.18 -8.41
C THR A 95 -37.15 0.01 -9.02
N VAL A 96 -35.95 -0.26 -9.52
CA VAL A 96 -35.20 0.66 -10.39
C VAL A 96 -35.87 0.67 -11.76
N THR A 97 -36.25 1.85 -12.25
CA THR A 97 -36.96 2.05 -13.51
C THR A 97 -36.16 2.96 -14.43
N PHE A 98 -35.81 2.43 -15.60
CA PHE A 98 -35.19 3.17 -16.70
C PHE A 98 -36.26 3.56 -17.73
N THR A 99 -36.22 4.83 -18.18
CA THR A 99 -37.16 5.37 -19.15
C THR A 99 -36.45 6.01 -20.33
N LEU A 100 -36.95 5.72 -21.54
CA LEU A 100 -36.44 6.29 -22.78
C LEU A 100 -37.46 7.24 -23.41
N SER A 101 -37.00 8.43 -23.85
CA SER A 101 -37.86 9.41 -24.53
C SER A 101 -38.48 8.89 -25.83
N GLU A 102 -37.84 7.91 -26.46
CA GLU A 102 -38.31 7.19 -27.64
C GLU A 102 -37.89 5.71 -27.57
N PRO A 103 -38.51 4.79 -28.34
CA PRO A 103 -38.16 3.36 -28.29
C PRO A 103 -36.68 3.11 -28.61
N PRO A 104 -36.05 2.11 -27.97
CA PRO A 104 -34.64 1.81 -28.20
C PRO A 104 -34.39 1.29 -29.62
N PRO A 105 -33.13 1.32 -30.09
CA PRO A 105 -32.72 0.64 -31.31
C PRO A 105 -33.05 -0.86 -31.29
N PRO A 106 -33.14 -1.54 -32.45
CA PRO A 106 -33.43 -2.98 -32.51
C PRO A 106 -32.47 -3.88 -31.72
N GLU A 107 -31.22 -3.45 -31.56
CA GLU A 107 -30.19 -4.11 -30.75
C GLU A 107 -30.24 -3.75 -29.25
N GLY A 108 -31.12 -2.83 -28.85
CA GLY A 108 -31.18 -2.28 -27.49
C GLY A 108 -30.33 -1.02 -27.31
N LEU A 109 -30.48 -0.39 -26.15
CA LEU A 109 -29.67 0.73 -25.69
C LEU A 109 -28.98 0.33 -24.37
N THR A 110 -27.65 0.21 -24.38
CA THR A 110 -26.87 -0.04 -23.16
C THR A 110 -26.64 1.27 -22.43
N VAL A 111 -26.86 1.25 -21.12
CA VAL A 111 -26.54 2.34 -20.19
C VAL A 111 -25.62 1.80 -19.11
N PHE A 112 -24.82 2.68 -18.51
CA PHE A 112 -24.00 2.37 -17.35
C PHE A 112 -24.49 3.23 -16.18
N ILE A 113 -24.70 2.60 -15.04
CA ILE A 113 -25.07 3.25 -13.80
C ILE A 113 -24.05 2.83 -12.75
N ASP A 114 -23.55 3.82 -12.02
CA ASP A 114 -22.36 3.64 -11.19
C ASP A 114 -22.46 4.53 -9.95
N SER A 115 -22.05 3.99 -8.81
CA SER A 115 -21.95 4.72 -7.54
C SER A 115 -20.53 5.18 -7.21
N GLY A 116 -19.52 4.70 -7.94
CA GLY A 116 -18.13 4.78 -7.53
C GLY A 116 -17.81 3.84 -6.36
N VAL A 117 -16.52 3.65 -6.08
CA VAL A 117 -16.09 2.85 -4.93
C VAL A 117 -16.45 3.58 -3.64
N ASP A 118 -17.26 2.93 -2.81
CA ASP A 118 -17.58 3.42 -1.48
C ASP A 118 -16.50 2.98 -0.49
N PRO A 119 -15.88 3.90 0.28
CA PRO A 119 -14.78 3.57 1.18
C PRO A 119 -15.20 2.72 2.39
N VAL A 120 -16.49 2.63 2.68
CA VAL A 120 -17.04 1.86 3.81
C VAL A 120 -17.29 0.41 3.39
N VAL A 121 -17.99 0.20 2.27
CA VAL A 121 -18.43 -1.15 1.86
C VAL A 121 -17.64 -1.77 0.71
N GLY A 122 -16.82 -0.98 0.01
CA GLY A 122 -16.02 -1.38 -1.15
C GLY A 122 -16.84 -1.69 -2.40
N SER A 123 -17.83 -2.57 -2.29
CA SER A 123 -18.73 -2.99 -3.38
C SER A 123 -20.18 -2.62 -3.08
N SER A 124 -20.66 -1.53 -3.66
CA SER A 124 -22.03 -1.01 -3.46
C SER A 124 -23.12 -2.00 -3.87
N LEU A 125 -22.87 -2.88 -4.84
CA LEU A 125 -23.86 -3.88 -5.27
C LEU A 125 -24.01 -5.06 -4.30
N SER A 126 -23.05 -5.26 -3.39
CA SER A 126 -23.13 -6.31 -2.36
C SER A 126 -24.30 -6.12 -1.39
N GLN A 127 -24.77 -4.88 -1.26
CA GLN A 127 -25.88 -4.44 -0.41
C GLN A 127 -27.26 -4.88 -0.92
N PHE A 128 -27.31 -5.58 -2.06
CA PHE A 128 -28.54 -5.97 -2.74
C PHE A 128 -28.57 -7.46 -3.05
N ASP A 129 -29.76 -8.08 -2.94
CA ASP A 129 -29.97 -9.46 -3.41
C ASP A 129 -30.11 -9.48 -4.94
N VAL A 130 -28.98 -9.33 -5.62
CA VAL A 130 -28.88 -9.29 -7.08
C VAL A 130 -29.22 -10.64 -7.74
N LEU A 131 -29.12 -11.75 -7.00
CA LEU A 131 -29.38 -13.10 -7.51
C LEU A 131 -30.87 -13.39 -7.72
N ASN A 132 -31.73 -12.70 -6.97
CA ASN A 132 -33.18 -12.81 -7.07
C ASN A 132 -33.83 -11.62 -7.80
N ALA A 133 -33.05 -10.79 -8.49
CA ALA A 133 -33.55 -9.64 -9.23
C ALA A 133 -34.55 -10.02 -10.34
N GLU A 134 -35.70 -9.34 -10.37
CA GLU A 134 -36.71 -9.49 -11.43
C GLU A 134 -36.55 -8.38 -12.48
N ILE A 135 -36.22 -8.76 -13.72
CA ILE A 135 -35.99 -7.81 -14.82
C ILE A 135 -37.14 -7.83 -15.83
N SER A 136 -37.52 -6.64 -16.30
CA SER A 136 -38.48 -6.45 -17.40
C SER A 136 -37.98 -5.37 -18.36
N GLY A 137 -38.25 -5.54 -19.66
CA GLY A 137 -37.89 -4.52 -20.67
C GLY A 137 -36.40 -4.33 -20.94
N GLY A 138 -35.53 -5.21 -20.42
CA GLY A 138 -34.08 -5.18 -20.57
C GLY A 138 -33.44 -6.56 -20.43
N ASN A 139 -32.13 -6.64 -20.69
CA ASN A 139 -31.32 -7.83 -20.43
C ASN A 139 -30.90 -7.89 -18.96
N PHE A 140 -30.36 -9.03 -18.50
CA PHE A 140 -29.81 -9.12 -17.16
C PHE A 140 -28.61 -8.14 -17.01
N PRO A 141 -28.56 -7.34 -15.92
CA PRO A 141 -27.45 -6.41 -15.67
C PRO A 141 -26.10 -7.11 -15.59
N ILE A 142 -25.03 -6.42 -15.99
CA ILE A 142 -23.66 -6.92 -15.91
C ILE A 142 -22.89 -5.97 -15.00
N PRO A 143 -22.38 -6.40 -13.83
CA PRO A 143 -21.61 -5.53 -12.96
C PRO A 143 -20.30 -5.10 -13.63
N ASP A 144 -19.75 -3.97 -13.20
CA ASP A 144 -18.35 -3.62 -13.46
C ASP A 144 -17.39 -4.42 -12.57
N ALA A 145 -16.08 -4.17 -12.72
CA ALA A 145 -15.03 -4.96 -12.10
C ALA A 145 -15.01 -4.85 -10.57
N ASP A 146 -15.30 -3.66 -10.02
CA ASP A 146 -15.38 -3.41 -8.58
C ASP A 146 -16.79 -3.63 -8.01
N ALA A 147 -17.77 -3.93 -8.87
CA ALA A 147 -19.17 -4.07 -8.52
C ALA A 147 -19.73 -2.84 -7.77
N SER A 148 -19.22 -1.65 -8.13
CA SER A 148 -19.78 -0.36 -7.73
C SER A 148 -20.90 0.10 -8.66
N GLY A 149 -20.98 -0.48 -9.87
CA GLY A 149 -21.94 -0.16 -10.90
C GLY A 149 -22.32 -1.35 -11.79
N PHE A 150 -23.18 -1.11 -12.78
CA PHE A 150 -23.56 -2.13 -13.76
C PHE A 150 -23.98 -1.56 -15.11
N PHE A 151 -23.71 -2.35 -16.16
CA PHE A 151 -24.23 -2.15 -17.50
C PHE A 151 -25.61 -2.78 -17.64
N PHE A 152 -26.54 -2.05 -18.25
CA PHE A 152 -27.90 -2.51 -18.49
C PHE A 152 -28.36 -2.22 -19.92
N THR A 153 -28.65 -3.27 -20.68
CA THR A 153 -29.20 -3.13 -22.04
C THR A 153 -30.72 -3.05 -22.00
N ILE A 154 -31.24 -1.87 -22.27
CA ILE A 154 -32.67 -1.55 -22.36
C ILE A 154 -33.22 -1.97 -23.73
N THR A 155 -34.22 -2.84 -23.75
CA THR A 155 -34.82 -3.40 -24.98
C THR A 155 -36.25 -2.92 -25.25
N GLU A 156 -36.90 -2.34 -24.24
CA GLU A 156 -38.20 -1.69 -24.34
C GLU A 156 -38.11 -0.22 -23.93
N GLN A 157 -39.13 0.58 -24.27
CA GLN A 157 -39.12 2.02 -23.93
C GLN A 157 -39.12 2.29 -22.41
N THR A 158 -39.52 1.29 -21.62
CA THR A 158 -39.43 1.31 -20.16
C THR A 158 -38.90 -0.05 -19.72
N ALA A 159 -37.89 -0.03 -18.88
CA ALA A 159 -37.26 -1.24 -18.34
C ALA A 159 -37.14 -1.11 -16.83
N THR A 160 -37.22 -2.24 -16.13
CA THR A 160 -37.20 -2.28 -14.66
C THR A 160 -36.31 -3.39 -14.15
N ILE A 161 -35.70 -3.14 -13.00
CA ILE A 161 -35.02 -4.14 -12.17
C ILE A 161 -35.65 -4.02 -10.79
N THR A 162 -36.33 -5.08 -10.34
CA THR A 162 -36.86 -5.17 -8.98
C THR A 162 -35.96 -6.07 -8.16
N LEU A 163 -35.52 -5.59 -7.00
CA LEU A 163 -34.61 -6.31 -6.11
C LEU A 163 -34.87 -5.91 -4.65
N SER A 164 -34.47 -6.76 -3.71
CA SER A 164 -34.45 -6.44 -2.29
C SER A 164 -33.07 -6.03 -1.82
N VAL A 165 -33.01 -5.21 -0.78
CA VAL A 165 -31.79 -5.04 0.00
C VAL A 165 -31.38 -6.38 0.62
N PHE A 166 -30.09 -6.63 0.73
CA PHE A 166 -29.56 -7.83 1.37
C PHE A 166 -29.73 -7.72 2.90
N ASP A 167 -30.06 -8.82 3.59
CA ASP A 167 -30.15 -8.85 5.06
C ASP A 167 -28.93 -9.61 5.58
N GLU A 168 -27.82 -8.89 5.76
CA GLU A 168 -26.57 -9.46 6.26
C GLU A 168 -26.68 -9.96 7.70
N LEU A 169 -27.51 -9.31 8.53
CA LEU A 169 -27.78 -9.74 9.91
C LEU A 169 -28.50 -11.10 10.00
N SER A 170 -29.09 -11.58 8.91
CA SER A 170 -29.74 -12.89 8.82
C SER A 170 -28.78 -14.06 8.53
N VAL A 171 -27.52 -13.77 8.16
CA VAL A 171 -26.50 -14.77 7.83
C VAL A 171 -25.73 -15.17 9.11
N ASP A 172 -25.35 -16.45 9.24
CA ASP A 172 -24.85 -17.06 10.48
C ASP A 172 -23.60 -16.35 11.06
N THR A 173 -23.84 -15.59 12.14
CA THR A 173 -22.99 -14.83 13.09
C THR A 173 -21.73 -15.49 13.67
N ALA A 174 -21.10 -16.44 12.97
CA ALA A 174 -19.80 -17.00 13.34
C ALA A 174 -18.62 -16.07 12.99
N LEU A 175 -18.87 -15.06 12.16
CA LEU A 175 -18.01 -13.92 11.89
C LEU A 175 -18.61 -12.72 12.62
N ASP A 176 -17.76 -11.92 13.24
CA ASP A 176 -18.07 -10.91 14.25
C ASP A 176 -19.29 -10.02 13.89
N PRO A 177 -20.41 -10.04 14.65
CA PRO A 177 -21.60 -9.23 14.35
C PRO A 177 -21.38 -7.71 14.48
N ASP A 178 -20.28 -7.29 15.10
CA ASP A 178 -19.92 -5.87 15.26
C ASP A 178 -19.16 -5.31 14.03
N ASN A 179 -18.76 -6.15 13.07
CA ASN A 179 -18.03 -5.75 11.85
C ASN A 179 -18.90 -5.54 10.60
N PHE A 180 -20.21 -5.81 10.69
CA PHE A 180 -21.13 -5.73 9.54
C PHE A 180 -22.16 -4.61 9.70
N GLN A 181 -22.48 -4.18 10.93
CA GLN A 181 -23.41 -3.08 11.15
C GLN A 181 -22.79 -1.74 10.74
N GLU A 182 -23.21 -1.23 9.59
CA GLU A 182 -22.79 0.04 8.99
C GLU A 182 -23.72 1.21 9.38
N GLY A 183 -24.81 0.90 10.09
CA GLY A 183 -25.78 1.87 10.59
C GLY A 183 -26.68 2.39 9.47
N ILE A 184 -26.43 3.62 9.02
CA ILE A 184 -27.07 4.20 7.84
C ILE A 184 -25.99 4.37 6.78
N LEU A 185 -26.12 3.64 5.68
CA LEU A 185 -25.29 3.74 4.50
C LEU A 185 -26.00 4.56 3.42
N ALA A 186 -25.28 5.47 2.76
CA ALA A 186 -25.80 6.22 1.61
C ALA A 186 -25.07 5.80 0.32
N LEU A 187 -25.82 5.34 -0.68
CA LEU A 187 -25.27 4.92 -1.98
C LEU A 187 -25.90 5.74 -3.12
N ASP A 188 -25.06 6.42 -3.89
CA ASP A 188 -25.49 7.35 -4.93
C ASP A 188 -25.21 6.79 -6.34
N PHE A 189 -26.17 6.07 -6.91
CA PHE A 189 -26.05 5.49 -8.25
C PHE A 189 -26.41 6.50 -9.34
N ALA A 190 -25.42 6.94 -10.12
CA ALA A 190 -25.59 7.90 -11.20
C ALA A 190 -25.47 7.26 -12.59
N LEU A 191 -26.32 7.69 -13.53
CA LEU A 191 -26.16 7.37 -14.95
C LEU A 191 -24.88 8.01 -15.49
N GLN A 192 -24.02 7.21 -16.12
CA GLN A 192 -22.76 7.69 -16.66
C GLN A 192 -22.90 8.16 -18.12
N PRO A 193 -22.32 9.30 -18.52
CA PRO A 193 -22.43 9.79 -19.90
C PRO A 193 -21.79 8.83 -20.93
N GLN A 194 -22.52 8.52 -22.01
CA GLN A 194 -21.99 7.71 -23.12
C GLN A 194 -22.55 8.14 -24.48
N ASP A 195 -21.82 7.83 -25.55
CA ASP A 195 -22.29 7.99 -26.93
C ASP A 195 -23.54 7.14 -27.20
N GLY A 196 -24.60 7.78 -27.71
CA GLY A 196 -25.84 7.13 -28.13
C GLY A 196 -27.09 7.64 -27.41
N TYR A 197 -26.93 8.31 -26.26
CA TYR A 197 -28.02 8.93 -25.51
C TYR A 197 -27.58 10.20 -24.77
N THR A 198 -28.55 10.87 -24.16
CA THR A 198 -28.35 11.97 -23.21
C THR A 198 -29.09 11.67 -21.92
N ILE A 199 -28.59 12.15 -20.79
CA ILE A 199 -29.21 11.89 -19.48
C ILE A 199 -30.29 12.95 -19.22
N ASP A 200 -31.43 12.53 -18.67
CA ASP A 200 -32.45 13.42 -18.14
C ASP A 200 -31.90 14.10 -16.88
N PRO A 201 -31.72 15.44 -16.86
CA PRO A 201 -31.19 16.13 -15.68
C PRO A 201 -32.13 16.05 -14.47
N ASP A 202 -33.40 15.70 -14.66
CA ASP A 202 -34.36 15.53 -13.56
C ASP A 202 -34.45 14.07 -13.06
N ALA A 203 -33.71 13.14 -13.67
CA ALA A 203 -33.71 11.71 -13.37
C ALA A 203 -32.35 11.06 -13.70
N SER A 204 -31.25 11.68 -13.24
CA SER A 204 -29.88 11.25 -13.54
C SER A 204 -29.29 10.28 -12.54
N GLU A 205 -29.83 10.21 -11.33
CA GLU A 205 -29.25 9.45 -10.21
C GLU A 205 -30.32 8.90 -9.28
N ILE A 206 -29.95 7.92 -8.47
CA ILE A 206 -30.73 7.39 -7.35
C ILE A 206 -29.86 7.42 -6.11
N ASN A 207 -30.34 8.10 -5.07
CA ASN A 207 -29.69 8.13 -3.76
C ASN A 207 -30.41 7.14 -2.83
N PHE A 208 -29.81 5.98 -2.60
CA PHE A 208 -30.32 5.01 -1.63
C PHE A 208 -29.81 5.34 -0.23
N ARG A 209 -30.67 5.12 0.76
CA ARG A 209 -30.30 5.05 2.18
C ARG A 209 -30.66 3.68 2.69
N ILE A 210 -29.64 2.93 3.08
CA ILE A 210 -29.77 1.58 3.58
C ILE A 210 -29.62 1.63 5.10
N PHE A 211 -30.52 0.93 5.79
CA PHE A 211 -30.59 0.88 7.24
C PHE A 211 -30.56 -0.58 7.67
N ASP A 212 -29.64 -0.96 8.55
CA ASP A 212 -29.62 -2.30 9.14
C ASP A 212 -30.99 -2.63 9.77
N ASN A 213 -31.58 -1.64 10.46
CA ASN A 213 -32.89 -1.74 11.09
C ASN A 213 -33.59 -0.36 11.20
N PRO A 214 -34.90 -0.33 11.56
CA PRO A 214 -35.65 0.94 11.63
C PRO A 214 -35.13 1.98 12.65
N ASP A 215 -34.25 1.58 13.58
CA ASP A 215 -33.67 2.43 14.60
C ASP A 215 -32.20 2.83 14.28
N SER A 216 -31.63 2.42 13.13
CA SER A 216 -30.26 2.73 12.70
C SER A 216 -29.97 4.23 12.67
N LYS A 217 -28.71 4.60 12.89
CA LYS A 217 -28.22 5.99 12.88
C LYS A 217 -27.02 6.12 11.95
N ILE A 218 -26.62 7.36 11.66
CA ILE A 218 -25.37 7.58 10.94
C ILE A 218 -24.22 7.05 11.81
N GLN A 219 -23.42 6.16 11.25
CA GLN A 219 -22.22 5.65 11.90
C GLN A 219 -21.07 6.67 11.75
N VAL A 220 -20.24 6.79 12.80
CA VAL A 220 -19.06 7.67 12.85
C VAL A 220 -17.82 6.83 13.15
N GLY A 221 -16.81 6.95 12.28
CA GLY A 221 -15.46 6.45 12.53
C GLY A 221 -14.47 7.57 12.86
N LEU A 222 -13.36 7.21 13.49
CA LEU A 222 -12.19 8.04 13.76
C LEU A 222 -10.92 7.24 13.46
N THR A 223 -10.06 7.78 12.60
CA THR A 223 -8.72 7.25 12.30
C THR A 223 -7.63 8.30 12.54
N ALA A 224 -6.39 7.84 12.66
CA ALA A 224 -5.21 8.66 13.00
C ALA A 224 -4.14 8.54 11.91
N SER A 225 -3.50 9.67 11.60
CA SER A 225 -2.25 9.71 10.83
C SER A 225 -1.47 10.98 11.15
N THR A 226 -0.27 11.14 10.60
CA THR A 226 0.47 12.41 10.65
C THR A 226 0.42 13.11 9.30
N ALA A 227 0.68 14.42 9.29
CA ALA A 227 0.78 15.17 8.03
C ALA A 227 2.02 14.82 7.18
N ALA A 228 3.03 14.18 7.79
CA ALA A 228 4.25 13.79 7.09
C ALA A 228 4.10 12.42 6.40
N ASP A 229 3.29 11.54 6.97
CA ASP A 229 3.12 10.16 6.52
C ASP A 229 1.75 9.63 6.98
N GLU A 230 0.97 9.09 6.04
CA GLU A 230 -0.38 8.56 6.28
C GLU A 230 -0.38 7.29 7.15
N GLY A 231 0.75 6.60 7.30
CA GLY A 231 0.91 5.42 8.16
C GLY A 231 1.50 5.69 9.55
N SER A 232 2.11 6.85 9.77
CA SER A 232 2.80 7.16 11.03
C SER A 232 1.85 7.79 12.06
N THR A 233 2.06 7.49 13.35
CA THR A 233 1.37 8.14 14.48
C THR A 233 2.33 8.84 15.45
N THR A 234 3.60 8.99 15.08
CA THR A 234 4.62 9.60 15.93
C THR A 234 4.73 11.11 15.69
N LEU A 235 4.69 11.87 16.78
CA LEU A 235 4.78 13.32 16.79
C LEU A 235 6.07 13.74 17.50
N VAL A 236 6.88 14.54 16.81
CA VAL A 236 8.15 15.05 17.30
C VAL A 236 7.99 16.53 17.63
N GLU A 237 8.05 16.89 18.91
CA GLU A 237 7.67 18.23 19.37
C GLU A 237 8.47 19.36 18.71
N PRO A 238 9.83 19.33 18.70
CA PRO A 238 10.62 20.43 18.13
C PRO A 238 10.45 20.61 16.62
N GLU A 239 9.92 19.58 15.94
CA GLU A 239 9.65 19.61 14.50
C GLU A 239 8.25 20.17 14.20
N GLY A 240 7.39 20.30 15.21
CA GLY A 240 6.03 20.81 15.06
C GLY A 240 5.17 19.90 14.19
N THR A 241 5.39 18.58 14.28
CA THR A 241 4.60 17.56 13.58
C THR A 241 3.11 17.72 13.85
N VAL A 242 2.28 17.39 12.86
CA VAL A 242 0.84 17.61 12.93
C VAL A 242 0.11 16.28 12.96
N SER A 243 -0.68 16.06 14.01
CA SER A 243 -1.64 14.95 14.07
C SER A 243 -2.84 15.24 13.18
N ILE A 244 -3.28 14.25 12.42
CA ILE A 244 -4.47 14.30 11.58
C ILE A 244 -5.47 13.28 12.12
N HIS A 245 -6.66 13.78 12.44
CA HIS A 245 -7.80 12.99 12.92
C HIS A 245 -8.86 13.00 11.84
N THR A 246 -9.11 11.86 11.21
CA THR A 246 -10.09 11.75 10.12
C THR A 246 -11.37 11.13 10.65
N PHE A 247 -12.49 11.84 10.47
CA PHE A 247 -13.82 11.43 10.84
C PHE A 247 -14.62 11.10 9.58
N SER A 248 -15.06 9.85 9.46
CA SER A 248 -15.84 9.37 8.31
C SER A 248 -17.25 9.01 8.75
N LEU A 249 -18.25 9.42 7.96
CA LEU A 249 -19.67 9.16 8.20
C LEU A 249 -20.22 8.16 7.18
N GLY A 250 -20.99 7.15 7.64
CA GLY A 250 -21.66 6.19 6.75
C GLY A 250 -22.69 6.82 5.80
N ALA A 251 -23.18 8.02 6.13
CA ALA A 251 -24.06 8.80 5.27
C ALA A 251 -23.84 10.31 5.47
N PRO A 252 -24.19 11.15 4.46
CA PRO A 252 -24.10 12.60 4.58
C PRO A 252 -24.84 13.12 5.82
N PRO A 253 -24.23 14.06 6.58
CA PRO A 253 -24.80 14.54 7.83
C PRO A 253 -26.10 15.35 7.59
N PRO A 254 -26.92 15.55 8.64
CA PRO A 254 -28.06 16.48 8.57
C PRO A 254 -27.62 17.89 8.16
N ALA A 255 -28.54 18.70 7.62
CA ALA A 255 -28.22 20.05 7.14
C ALA A 255 -27.68 21.00 8.23
N GLU A 256 -28.00 20.73 9.50
CA GLU A 256 -27.47 21.41 10.67
C GLU A 256 -26.09 20.92 11.13
N GLY A 257 -25.57 19.86 10.51
CA GLY A 257 -24.36 19.13 10.90
C GLY A 257 -24.62 18.06 11.96
N LEU A 258 -23.71 17.09 12.05
CA LEU A 258 -23.68 16.07 13.09
C LEU A 258 -22.61 16.45 14.12
N THR A 259 -23.00 16.62 15.39
CA THR A 259 -22.03 16.95 16.44
C THR A 259 -21.59 15.70 17.19
N VAL A 260 -20.29 15.43 17.17
CA VAL A 260 -19.63 14.32 17.86
C VAL A 260 -18.77 14.86 19.00
N THR A 261 -18.56 14.03 20.02
CA THR A 261 -17.72 14.38 21.18
C THR A 261 -16.49 13.50 21.19
N VAL A 262 -15.32 14.12 21.26
CA VAL A 262 -14.01 13.45 21.32
C VAL A 262 -13.40 13.73 22.68
N ASN A 263 -13.04 12.67 23.40
CA ASN A 263 -12.27 12.74 24.63
C ASN A 263 -10.79 12.68 24.31
N ALA A 264 -10.00 13.59 24.86
CA ALA A 264 -8.55 13.66 24.68
C ALA A 264 -7.92 14.24 25.95
N SER A 265 -7.37 13.40 26.82
CA SER A 265 -6.76 13.86 28.07
C SER A 265 -5.44 14.61 27.87
N SER A 266 -4.76 14.34 26.77
CA SER A 266 -3.47 14.93 26.36
C SER A 266 -3.67 16.14 25.43
N LEU A 267 -4.87 16.74 25.40
CA LEU A 267 -5.15 17.88 24.51
C LEU A 267 -4.31 19.12 24.87
N SER A 268 -3.72 19.17 26.06
CA SER A 268 -2.80 20.24 26.47
C SER A 268 -1.50 20.28 25.68
N ASP A 269 -1.13 19.16 25.06
CA ASP A 269 0.18 18.94 24.44
C ASP A 269 0.14 19.35 22.94
N PHE A 270 -0.96 19.97 22.52
CA PHE A 270 -1.23 20.42 21.16
C PHE A 270 -1.47 21.94 21.11
N ASP A 271 -1.06 22.56 19.99
CA ASP A 271 -1.33 23.97 19.72
C ASP A 271 -2.77 24.19 19.23
N LEU A 272 -3.68 24.40 20.18
CA LEU A 272 -5.10 24.67 19.91
C LEU A 272 -5.36 26.01 19.21
N ASP A 273 -4.40 26.94 19.20
CA ASP A 273 -4.52 28.20 18.43
C ASP A 273 -4.23 27.98 16.93
N ALA A 274 -3.57 26.87 16.57
CA ALA A 274 -3.19 26.49 15.22
C ALA A 274 -4.01 25.31 14.64
N ILE A 275 -5.12 24.95 15.29
CA ILE A 275 -6.01 23.89 14.80
C ILE A 275 -6.60 24.23 13.44
N GLU A 276 -6.53 23.26 12.51
CA GLU A 276 -7.21 23.34 11.22
C GLU A 276 -8.31 22.26 11.14
N VAL A 277 -9.44 22.62 10.55
CA VAL A 277 -10.58 21.71 10.38
C VAL A 277 -11.10 21.82 8.97
N THR A 278 -11.27 20.67 8.30
CA THR A 278 -11.98 20.55 7.03
C THR A 278 -13.24 19.70 7.23
N GLY A 279 -14.25 19.86 6.36
CA GLY A 279 -15.51 19.11 6.47
C GLY A 279 -16.35 19.39 7.73
N GLY A 280 -15.96 20.31 8.60
CA GLY A 280 -16.64 20.59 9.87
C GLY A 280 -16.14 21.85 10.60
N SER A 281 -16.47 21.94 11.89
CA SER A 281 -15.97 23.00 12.77
C SER A 281 -16.00 22.61 14.25
N ILE A 282 -15.05 23.10 15.05
CA ILE A 282 -15.05 22.89 16.50
C ILE A 282 -16.21 23.66 17.14
N ALA A 283 -17.12 22.91 17.79
CA ALA A 283 -18.25 23.46 18.51
C ALA A 283 -17.88 23.89 19.93
N ALA A 284 -17.02 23.12 20.60
CA ALA A 284 -16.53 23.40 21.94
C ALA A 284 -15.16 22.76 22.18
N VAL A 285 -14.34 23.38 23.03
CA VAL A 285 -13.10 22.81 23.55
C VAL A 285 -13.23 22.73 25.07
N ARG A 286 -12.82 21.61 25.64
CA ARG A 286 -12.80 21.30 27.07
C ARG A 286 -11.37 20.96 27.47
N ASP A 287 -11.14 20.88 28.77
CA ASP A 287 -9.82 20.49 29.31
C ASP A 287 -9.48 19.02 28.98
N ASP A 288 -10.48 18.21 28.60
CA ASP A 288 -10.39 16.77 28.36
C ASP A 288 -10.89 16.35 26.97
N GLY A 289 -10.90 17.27 26.00
CA GLY A 289 -11.27 16.99 24.62
C GLY A 289 -12.04 18.11 23.93
N PHE A 290 -12.70 17.81 22.81
CA PHE A 290 -13.47 18.79 22.05
C PHE A 290 -14.78 18.20 21.50
N ASP A 291 -15.69 19.06 21.07
CA ASP A 291 -16.90 18.70 20.33
C ASP A 291 -16.71 19.20 18.90
N LEU A 292 -16.91 18.33 17.92
CA LEU A 292 -16.78 18.62 16.49
C LEU A 292 -18.16 18.56 15.83
N THR A 293 -18.56 19.63 15.15
CA THR A 293 -19.73 19.60 14.25
C THR A 293 -19.25 19.29 12.84
N ILE A 294 -19.53 18.07 12.38
CA ILE A 294 -19.24 17.56 11.04
C ILE A 294 -20.36 18.01 10.08
N THR A 295 -19.99 18.56 8.93
CA THR A 295 -20.90 19.11 7.92
C THR A 295 -20.77 18.46 6.55
N GLU A 296 -19.72 17.67 6.33
CA GLU A 296 -19.47 16.87 5.14
C GLU A 296 -19.40 15.39 5.54
N GLN A 297 -19.41 14.48 4.57
CA GLN A 297 -19.37 13.03 4.88
C GLN A 297 -18.01 12.61 5.47
N GLU A 298 -16.95 13.38 5.16
CA GLU A 298 -15.66 13.27 5.82
C GLU A 298 -15.25 14.62 6.38
N ALA A 299 -14.57 14.60 7.53
CA ALA A 299 -14.00 15.78 8.15
C ALA A 299 -12.64 15.45 8.75
N THR A 300 -11.69 16.36 8.63
CA THR A 300 -10.38 16.22 9.27
C THR A 300 -10.18 17.30 10.34
N VAL A 301 -9.52 16.92 11.43
CA VAL A 301 -9.02 17.84 12.44
C VAL A 301 -7.51 17.69 12.50
N SER A 302 -6.78 18.75 12.18
CA SER A 302 -5.33 18.80 12.22
C SER A 302 -4.87 19.56 13.45
N LEU A 303 -4.11 18.89 14.32
CA LEU A 303 -3.62 19.42 15.59
C LEU A 303 -2.08 19.33 15.61
N PRO A 304 -1.38 20.47 15.45
CA PRO A 304 0.07 20.53 15.64
C PRO A 304 0.42 20.21 17.10
N VAL A 305 1.47 19.41 17.31
CA VAL A 305 2.04 19.19 18.64
C VAL A 305 2.72 20.48 19.14
N LEU A 306 2.70 20.73 20.45
CA LEU A 306 3.29 21.92 21.05
C LEU A 306 4.73 21.64 21.51
N ASP A 307 5.72 22.33 20.93
CA ASP A 307 7.09 22.38 21.51
C ASP A 307 7.09 23.28 22.76
N ASP A 308 7.03 22.65 23.93
CA ASP A 308 7.07 23.36 25.22
C ASP A 308 8.50 23.50 25.79
N GLY A 309 9.46 22.79 25.17
CA GLY A 309 10.88 22.76 25.50
C GLY A 309 11.22 22.09 26.84
N VAL A 310 10.28 21.34 27.41
CA VAL A 310 10.50 20.40 28.50
C VAL A 310 10.96 19.06 27.90
N ASP A 311 11.61 18.24 28.71
CA ASP A 311 12.00 16.87 28.34
C ASP A 311 11.07 15.98 29.17
N GLU A 312 9.99 15.53 28.55
CA GLU A 312 8.92 14.74 29.15
C GLU A 312 9.08 13.24 28.83
N GLY A 313 9.91 12.93 27.82
CA GLY A 313 10.16 11.59 27.31
C GLY A 313 9.05 11.14 26.36
N SER A 314 9.06 9.86 25.99
CA SER A 314 7.99 9.32 25.15
C SER A 314 6.66 9.24 25.91
N GLU A 315 5.64 9.88 25.36
CA GLU A 315 4.28 9.91 25.88
C GLU A 315 3.26 9.38 24.86
N THR A 316 2.04 9.07 25.32
CA THR A 316 0.96 8.60 24.45
C THR A 316 -0.24 9.53 24.58
N ALA A 317 -0.68 10.10 23.46
CA ALA A 317 -1.92 10.87 23.36
C ALA A 317 -3.02 10.00 22.74
N ILE A 318 -4.16 9.89 23.43
CA ILE A 318 -5.30 9.07 23.00
C ILE A 318 -6.53 9.97 22.83
N PHE A 319 -7.20 9.81 21.70
CA PHE A 319 -8.42 10.51 21.30
C PHE A 319 -9.52 9.48 21.07
N THR A 320 -10.60 9.54 21.83
CA THR A 320 -11.68 8.54 21.77
C THR A 320 -13.00 9.21 21.42
N LEU A 321 -13.73 8.65 20.45
CA LEU A 321 -15.11 9.02 20.16
C LEU A 321 -16.05 8.53 21.26
N GLU A 322 -16.87 9.45 21.78
CA GLU A 322 -17.93 9.10 22.72
C GLU A 322 -19.23 8.72 22.00
N PRO A 323 -20.03 7.78 22.54
CA PRO A 323 -21.35 7.47 21.99
C PRO A 323 -22.31 8.67 22.07
N GLY A 324 -23.03 8.93 20.98
CA GLY A 324 -24.02 10.02 20.89
C GLY A 324 -25.47 9.54 20.82
N ASP A 325 -26.40 10.46 21.12
CA ASP A 325 -27.84 10.20 20.91
C ASP A 325 -28.21 10.21 19.41
N SER A 326 -27.47 10.95 18.59
CA SER A 326 -27.79 11.22 17.17
C SER A 326 -26.98 10.39 16.16
N TYR A 327 -26.01 9.60 16.63
CA TYR A 327 -25.16 8.74 15.82
C TYR A 327 -24.84 7.45 16.55
N GLU A 328 -24.19 6.52 15.88
CA GLU A 328 -23.56 5.35 16.47
C GLU A 328 -22.09 5.27 16.06
N LEU A 329 -21.29 4.50 16.80
CA LEU A 329 -19.86 4.40 16.58
C LEU A 329 -19.55 3.23 15.66
N ASN A 330 -18.60 3.41 14.75
CA ASN A 330 -17.94 2.29 14.09
C ASN A 330 -17.04 1.61 15.11
N ALA A 331 -17.37 0.37 15.50
CA ALA A 331 -16.64 -0.36 16.54
C ALA A 331 -15.15 -0.55 16.22
N ALA A 332 -14.78 -0.62 14.95
CA ALA A 332 -13.40 -0.76 14.49
C ALA A 332 -12.62 0.56 14.46
N ALA A 333 -13.29 1.71 14.51
CA ALA A 333 -12.69 3.04 14.35
C ALA A 333 -13.23 4.02 15.40
N THR A 334 -12.99 3.76 16.68
CA THR A 334 -13.45 4.62 17.79
C THR A 334 -12.34 5.45 18.45
N GLU A 335 -11.09 5.18 18.12
CA GLU A 335 -9.94 5.71 18.83
C GLU A 335 -8.80 6.05 17.86
N ALA A 336 -8.13 7.17 18.13
CA ALA A 336 -6.90 7.62 17.49
C ALA A 336 -5.81 7.74 18.56
N THR A 337 -4.66 7.11 18.34
CA THR A 337 -3.53 7.11 19.27
C THR A 337 -2.30 7.69 18.60
N PHE A 338 -1.54 8.50 19.33
CA PHE A 338 -0.29 9.13 18.89
C PHE A 338 0.80 8.93 19.93
N THR A 339 2.04 8.75 19.47
CA THR A 339 3.23 8.77 20.32
C THR A 339 3.87 10.14 20.25
N LEU A 340 4.07 10.81 21.38
CA LEU A 340 4.73 12.11 21.45
C LEU A 340 6.17 11.92 21.94
N VAL A 341 7.12 12.59 21.31
CA VAL A 341 8.53 12.58 21.71
C VAL A 341 9.17 13.97 21.58
N ASP A 342 10.05 14.32 22.52
CA ASP A 342 10.87 15.54 22.46
C ASP A 342 12.00 15.40 21.42
N SER A 343 12.34 14.17 21.04
CA SER A 343 13.30 13.82 19.98
C SER A 343 13.11 12.38 19.53
N ILE A 344 13.37 12.08 18.26
CA ILE A 344 13.32 10.71 17.72
C ILE A 344 14.19 9.72 18.56
N ASP A 345 15.28 10.20 19.16
CA ASP A 345 16.19 9.42 20.01
C ASP A 345 15.56 8.91 21.32
N GLN A 346 14.38 9.41 21.70
CA GLN A 346 13.66 9.02 22.92
C GLN A 346 12.70 7.85 22.71
N LEU A 347 12.46 7.44 21.46
CA LEU A 347 11.82 6.16 21.19
C LEU A 347 12.71 5.05 21.76
N SER A 348 12.11 4.04 22.38
CA SER A 348 12.86 3.07 23.20
C SER A 348 14.01 2.42 22.43
N VAL A 349 15.24 2.73 22.80
CA VAL A 349 16.45 2.06 22.31
C VAL A 349 16.50 0.65 22.91
N PRO A 350 16.53 -0.42 22.09
CA PRO A 350 16.77 -1.77 22.59
C PRO A 350 18.16 -1.84 23.24
N GLU A 351 18.26 -2.48 24.42
CA GLU A 351 19.56 -2.95 24.92
C GLU A 351 19.80 -4.36 24.36
N GLU A 352 21.02 -4.61 23.87
CA GLU A 352 21.46 -5.96 23.50
C GLU A 352 21.48 -6.85 24.75
N VAL A 353 20.89 -8.04 24.61
CA VAL A 353 20.85 -9.07 25.65
C VAL A 353 21.49 -10.34 25.12
N GLU A 354 22.72 -10.57 25.55
CA GLU A 354 23.50 -11.78 25.36
C GLU A 354 22.73 -13.11 25.46
N GLY A 355 23.06 -14.02 24.53
CA GLY A 355 22.39 -15.31 24.31
C GLY A 355 21.49 -15.32 23.07
N ASN A 356 21.60 -14.30 22.22
CA ASN A 356 20.92 -14.12 20.94
C ASN A 356 21.68 -14.75 19.76
N ASP A 357 22.35 -15.89 19.98
CA ASP A 357 23.18 -16.60 18.99
C ASP A 357 22.38 -17.26 17.85
N THR A 358 21.06 -17.26 17.94
CA THR A 358 20.16 -17.95 17.01
C THR A 358 18.88 -17.17 16.74
N LEU A 359 18.22 -17.42 15.61
CA LEU A 359 16.94 -16.76 15.26
C LEU A 359 15.87 -16.85 16.37
N PRO A 360 15.63 -18.01 17.03
CA PRO A 360 14.62 -18.10 18.09
C PRO A 360 14.96 -17.30 19.36
N GLU A 361 16.22 -16.88 19.50
CA GLU A 361 16.74 -16.13 20.65
C GLU A 361 17.06 -14.68 20.30
N ALA A 362 16.72 -14.23 19.08
CA ALA A 362 16.98 -12.89 18.58
C ALA A 362 16.38 -11.79 19.48
N ASN A 363 17.16 -10.73 19.70
CA ASN A 363 16.70 -9.54 20.40
C ASN A 363 15.80 -8.70 19.48
N ALA A 364 14.62 -8.29 19.93
CA ALA A 364 13.74 -7.46 19.12
C ALA A 364 14.33 -6.03 18.97
N LEU A 365 14.51 -5.54 17.74
CA LEU A 365 14.95 -4.18 17.47
C LEU A 365 13.87 -3.13 17.79
N GLY A 366 12.60 -3.51 17.77
CA GLY A 366 11.51 -2.53 17.96
C GLY A 366 11.42 -1.48 16.84
N LEU A 367 11.98 -1.77 15.66
CA LEU A 367 11.80 -1.00 14.43
C LEU A 367 10.35 -1.16 13.95
N SER A 368 9.69 -0.05 13.63
CA SER A 368 8.30 -0.01 13.12
C SER A 368 8.01 1.35 12.48
N SER A 369 6.86 1.54 11.83
CA SER A 369 6.44 2.84 11.29
C SER A 369 6.32 3.94 12.35
N ASP A 370 6.02 3.56 13.60
CA ASP A 370 6.01 4.48 14.75
C ASP A 370 7.41 4.70 15.36
N ASN A 371 8.36 3.82 15.05
CA ASN A 371 9.76 3.90 15.48
C ASN A 371 10.70 3.62 14.30
N PRO A 372 10.76 4.53 13.31
CA PRO A 372 11.37 4.27 12.02
C PRO A 372 12.90 4.36 12.07
N VAL A 373 13.51 4.79 13.16
CA VAL A 373 14.97 4.79 13.32
C VAL A 373 15.31 4.19 14.67
N VAL A 374 16.05 3.09 14.66
CA VAL A 374 16.53 2.41 15.86
C VAL A 374 18.05 2.33 15.81
N SER A 375 18.71 2.76 16.87
CA SER A 375 20.15 2.54 17.05
C SER A 375 20.42 1.76 18.33
N LEU A 376 21.37 0.82 18.29
CA LEU A 376 21.86 0.09 19.46
C LEU A 376 23.37 -0.16 19.36
N SER A 377 24.01 -0.44 20.49
CA SER A 377 25.40 -0.93 20.53
C SER A 377 25.40 -2.41 20.94
N GLY A 378 26.21 -3.23 20.27
CA GLY A 378 26.43 -4.64 20.58
C GLY A 378 27.91 -5.02 20.44
N ALA A 379 28.26 -6.29 20.71
CA ALA A 379 29.64 -6.74 20.65
C ALA A 379 29.79 -8.21 20.24
N VAL A 380 30.43 -8.46 19.09
CA VAL A 380 30.72 -9.82 18.58
C VAL A 380 31.91 -10.49 19.29
N ASN A 381 32.01 -10.36 20.61
CA ASN A 381 33.08 -10.94 21.43
C ASN A 381 32.64 -11.31 22.86
N GLU A 382 31.35 -11.48 23.09
CA GLU A 382 30.79 -11.69 24.41
C GLU A 382 30.34 -13.17 24.58
N GLY A 383 29.68 -13.52 25.69
CA GLY A 383 29.24 -14.91 25.91
C GLY A 383 30.26 -15.99 26.35
N PHE A 384 29.78 -17.25 26.44
CA PHE A 384 30.52 -18.45 26.93
C PHE A 384 31.03 -19.37 25.81
N LEU A 385 30.78 -19.03 24.54
CA LEU A 385 31.25 -19.75 23.36
C LEU A 385 32.69 -19.37 23.01
N ASP A 386 33.31 -20.06 22.04
CA ASP A 386 34.62 -19.59 21.54
C ASP A 386 34.40 -18.21 20.92
N LEU A 387 35.21 -17.20 21.28
CA LEU A 387 34.98 -15.78 20.97
C LEU A 387 34.85 -15.47 19.47
N GLY A 388 35.16 -16.44 18.58
CA GLY A 388 34.98 -16.30 17.14
C GLY A 388 33.80 -17.04 16.53
N GLU A 389 33.00 -17.69 17.35
CA GLU A 389 31.77 -18.35 16.94
C GLU A 389 30.53 -17.51 17.26
N ASP A 390 30.71 -16.39 17.97
CA ASP A 390 29.71 -15.42 18.39
C ASP A 390 28.98 -14.78 17.20
N VAL A 391 27.66 -14.64 17.34
CA VAL A 391 26.73 -14.07 16.36
C VAL A 391 25.59 -13.39 17.11
N ASP A 392 25.36 -12.11 16.85
CA ASP A 392 24.24 -11.40 17.45
C ASP A 392 23.05 -11.38 16.49
N PHE A 393 21.93 -11.99 16.89
CA PHE A 393 20.68 -11.86 16.15
C PHE A 393 19.77 -10.78 16.70
N TYR A 394 19.15 -10.06 15.76
CA TYR A 394 18.06 -9.15 16.04
C TYR A 394 16.87 -9.36 15.11
N SER A 395 15.66 -9.08 15.58
CA SER A 395 14.41 -9.26 14.82
C SER A 395 13.61 -7.96 14.69
N PHE A 396 12.90 -7.82 13.58
CA PHE A 396 11.98 -6.72 13.30
C PHE A 396 10.90 -7.19 12.31
N ASN A 397 9.82 -6.42 12.18
CA ASN A 397 8.77 -6.71 11.20
C ASN A 397 8.86 -5.70 10.06
N LEU A 398 8.57 -6.16 8.86
CA LEU A 398 8.34 -5.31 7.69
C LEU A 398 7.00 -5.72 7.08
N GLU A 399 6.27 -4.72 6.57
CA GLU A 399 5.19 -4.92 5.62
C GLU A 399 5.74 -5.03 4.19
N ALA A 400 4.95 -5.60 3.28
CA ALA A 400 5.33 -5.65 1.87
C ALA A 400 5.54 -4.22 1.32
N GLY A 401 6.61 -4.01 0.58
CA GLY A 401 7.01 -2.72 0.03
C GLY A 401 7.84 -1.85 0.97
N GLN A 402 7.87 -2.13 2.27
CA GLN A 402 8.73 -1.36 3.19
C GLN A 402 10.20 -1.65 2.94
N THR A 403 11.03 -0.61 3.01
CA THR A 403 12.48 -0.73 2.86
C THR A 403 13.15 -0.49 4.20
N VAL A 404 14.08 -1.38 4.57
CA VAL A 404 14.96 -1.18 5.72
C VAL A 404 16.38 -0.90 5.24
N SER A 405 16.98 0.13 5.83
CA SER A 405 18.39 0.45 5.72
C SER A 405 19.09 0.05 7.02
N LEU A 406 20.19 -0.68 6.92
CA LEU A 406 20.94 -1.25 8.04
C LEU A 406 22.39 -0.80 7.92
N ASP A 407 22.82 0.03 8.85
CA ASP A 407 24.16 0.58 8.91
C ASP A 407 24.86 0.10 10.18
N ILE A 408 26.02 -0.52 10.03
CA ILE A 408 26.90 -0.83 11.15
C ILE A 408 28.10 0.08 11.11
N ASN A 409 28.47 0.61 12.26
CA ASN A 409 29.70 1.38 12.46
C ASN A 409 30.57 0.71 13.51
N THR A 410 31.88 0.61 13.26
CA THR A 410 32.84 0.12 14.27
C THR A 410 33.96 1.12 14.53
N GLU A 411 34.38 1.25 15.80
CA GLU A 411 35.43 2.20 16.18
C GLU A 411 36.85 1.67 15.91
N GLU A 412 37.74 2.57 15.46
CA GLU A 412 39.15 2.26 15.25
C GLU A 412 39.93 2.14 16.59
N ILE A 413 40.44 0.95 16.89
CA ILE A 413 41.21 0.69 18.12
C ILE A 413 42.71 0.86 17.86
N ARG A 414 43.31 1.86 18.52
CA ARG A 414 44.78 2.02 18.52
C ARG A 414 45.43 0.93 19.39
N PRO A 415 46.43 0.18 18.89
CA PRO A 415 47.00 -0.99 19.58
C PRO A 415 47.66 -0.72 20.94
N GLU A 416 47.82 0.55 21.32
CA GLU A 416 48.38 0.98 22.61
C GLU A 416 47.41 0.85 23.80
N THR A 417 46.13 0.55 23.58
CA THR A 417 45.11 0.34 24.62
C THR A 417 44.79 -1.14 24.91
N LEU A 418 45.23 -2.09 24.07
CA LEU A 418 44.90 -3.52 24.22
C LEU A 418 45.86 -4.25 25.20
N ASN A 419 45.30 -4.89 26.24
CA ASN A 419 46.05 -5.70 27.21
C ASN A 419 46.49 -7.08 26.65
N PHE A 420 45.98 -7.47 25.50
CA PHE A 420 46.41 -8.64 24.73
C PHE A 420 47.12 -8.17 23.47
N ARG A 421 48.42 -8.46 23.36
CA ARG A 421 49.16 -8.30 22.11
C ARG A 421 49.13 -9.64 21.38
N PRO A 422 48.40 -9.80 20.26
CA PRO A 422 48.54 -10.98 19.40
C PRO A 422 50.00 -11.07 18.91
N VAL A 423 50.44 -12.27 18.55
CA VAL A 423 51.78 -12.49 17.99
C VAL A 423 51.81 -11.95 16.56
N VAL A 424 51.96 -10.63 16.41
CA VAL A 424 52.06 -9.98 15.10
C VAL A 424 53.45 -10.26 14.51
N PHE A 425 53.51 -10.69 13.24
CA PHE A 425 54.77 -10.76 12.51
C PHE A 425 55.39 -9.35 12.44
N PRO A 426 56.72 -9.18 12.60
CA PRO A 426 57.38 -7.86 12.72
C PRO A 426 57.26 -6.95 11.47
N ALA A 427 56.50 -7.34 10.44
CA ALA A 427 56.18 -6.54 9.27
C ALA A 427 54.89 -5.69 9.42
N PHE A 428 54.13 -5.86 10.52
CA PHE A 428 52.78 -5.31 10.68
C PHE A 428 52.58 -4.56 12.02
N GLU A 429 53.64 -4.07 12.67
CA GLU A 429 53.56 -3.36 13.95
C GLU A 429 52.79 -2.02 13.89
N ASP A 430 52.54 -1.48 12.69
CA ASP A 430 51.86 -0.20 12.46
C ASP A 430 50.47 -0.34 11.76
N ILE A 431 49.89 -1.55 11.68
CA ILE A 431 48.53 -1.73 11.13
C ILE A 431 47.51 -1.32 12.19
N LEU A 432 46.63 -0.38 11.82
CA LEU A 432 45.47 0.05 12.59
C LEU A 432 44.50 -1.13 12.77
N GLN A 433 44.08 -1.39 14.01
CA GLN A 433 43.16 -2.49 14.31
C GLN A 433 41.74 -1.93 14.37
N LYS A 434 40.83 -2.50 13.59
CA LYS A 434 39.41 -2.14 13.58
C LYS A 434 38.62 -3.44 13.63
N PRO A 435 37.57 -3.56 14.46
CA PRO A 435 36.59 -4.62 14.30
C PRO A 435 36.10 -4.64 12.85
N ASP A 436 35.75 -5.81 12.35
CA ASP A 436 35.28 -5.96 10.98
C ASP A 436 34.15 -6.97 11.07
N THR A 437 32.95 -6.53 10.71
CA THR A 437 31.71 -7.27 10.93
C THR A 437 31.11 -7.71 9.62
N GLU A 438 30.32 -8.75 9.68
CA GLU A 438 29.54 -9.28 8.59
C GLU A 438 28.08 -9.22 8.99
N LEU A 439 27.27 -8.56 8.16
CA LEU A 439 25.85 -8.40 8.34
C LEU A 439 25.12 -9.31 7.36
N ARG A 440 24.20 -10.12 7.87
CA ARG A 440 23.34 -11.02 7.08
C ARG A 440 21.89 -10.79 7.45
N LEU A 441 21.00 -10.79 6.47
CA LEU A 441 19.55 -10.65 6.61
C LEU A 441 18.88 -11.99 6.28
N PHE A 442 17.87 -12.37 7.06
CA PHE A 442 17.14 -13.63 6.95
C PHE A 442 15.62 -13.44 7.04
N ASP A 443 14.88 -14.37 6.44
CA ASP A 443 13.44 -14.58 6.68
C ASP A 443 13.17 -15.41 7.95
N GLU A 444 11.90 -15.64 8.28
CA GLU A 444 11.47 -16.41 9.45
C GLU A 444 11.94 -17.88 9.41
N GLU A 445 12.07 -18.47 8.24
CA GLU A 445 12.60 -19.82 8.06
C GLU A 445 14.13 -19.92 8.20
N GLY A 446 14.82 -18.77 8.23
CA GLY A 446 16.27 -18.66 8.31
C GLY A 446 17.00 -18.81 6.98
N ASN A 447 16.31 -18.55 5.85
CA ASN A 447 16.96 -18.40 4.55
C ASN A 447 17.61 -17.02 4.48
N GLU A 448 18.85 -16.95 4.00
CA GLU A 448 19.57 -15.68 3.79
C GLU A 448 18.99 -14.94 2.59
N LEU A 449 18.54 -13.70 2.81
CA LEU A 449 17.97 -12.79 1.80
C LEU A 449 19.03 -11.84 1.26
N ALA A 450 19.87 -11.28 2.14
CA ALA A 450 20.94 -10.36 1.79
C ALA A 450 22.12 -10.50 2.75
N ALA A 451 23.31 -10.07 2.32
CA ALA A 451 24.49 -10.02 3.18
C ALA A 451 25.52 -9.01 2.66
N ASN A 452 26.16 -8.30 3.58
CA ASN A 452 27.30 -7.45 3.26
C ASN A 452 28.34 -7.48 4.39
N SER A 453 29.60 -7.29 4.04
CA SER A 453 30.72 -7.14 4.99
C SER A 453 31.48 -5.83 4.81
N ASP A 454 31.37 -5.19 3.64
CA ASP A 454 32.03 -3.91 3.34
C ASP A 454 31.10 -3.10 2.42
N GLY A 455 30.45 -2.06 2.94
CA GLY A 455 29.61 -1.13 2.18
C GLY A 455 29.58 0.24 2.85
N ALA A 456 29.82 1.29 2.09
CA ALA A 456 29.67 2.66 2.61
C ALA A 456 28.19 3.00 2.70
N ALA A 457 27.73 3.45 3.87
CA ALA A 457 26.40 4.04 4.00
C ALA A 457 26.33 5.40 3.28
N PRO A 458 25.12 5.91 2.95
CA PRO A 458 24.94 7.22 2.35
C PRO A 458 25.68 8.32 3.13
N GLY A 459 26.55 9.06 2.43
CA GLY A 459 27.37 10.11 3.04
C GLY A 459 28.74 9.67 3.58
N GLU A 460 29.08 8.38 3.47
CA GLU A 460 30.41 7.87 3.80
C GLU A 460 31.35 7.78 2.58
N ASP A 461 32.59 8.27 2.71
CA ASP A 461 33.54 8.28 1.60
C ASP A 461 34.03 6.87 1.20
N PHE A 462 34.29 5.99 2.20
CA PHE A 462 34.67 4.57 2.08
C PHE A 462 34.62 3.92 3.47
N SER A 463 33.81 2.87 3.66
CA SER A 463 33.75 2.11 4.92
C SER A 463 34.23 0.66 4.77
N ARG A 464 34.73 0.10 5.88
CA ARG A 464 35.01 -1.34 6.08
C ARG A 464 33.94 -1.99 6.97
N ASP A 465 32.87 -1.25 7.20
CA ASP A 465 31.72 -1.74 7.93
C ASP A 465 30.61 -2.09 6.94
N PRO A 466 29.68 -2.97 7.30
CA PRO A 466 28.62 -3.38 6.41
C PRO A 466 27.45 -2.38 6.40
N TYR A 467 26.96 -2.11 5.20
CA TYR A 467 25.71 -1.42 4.95
C TYR A 467 24.81 -2.27 4.06
N LEU A 468 23.52 -2.35 4.38
CA LEU A 468 22.52 -3.09 3.60
C LEU A 468 21.23 -2.29 3.47
N GLU A 469 20.64 -2.30 2.28
CA GLU A 469 19.25 -1.92 2.07
C GLU A 469 18.46 -3.12 1.57
N PHE A 470 17.24 -3.26 2.05
CA PHE A 470 16.36 -4.36 1.68
C PHE A 470 14.89 -3.92 1.68
N THR A 471 14.20 -4.19 0.57
CA THR A 471 12.76 -4.00 0.44
C THR A 471 12.05 -5.34 0.63
N ALA A 472 11.13 -5.40 1.58
CA ALA A 472 10.35 -6.61 1.84
C ALA A 472 9.34 -6.85 0.71
N SER A 473 9.38 -8.04 0.10
CA SER A 473 8.36 -8.44 -0.89
C SER A 473 7.08 -8.98 -0.24
N GLU A 474 7.15 -9.37 1.04
CA GLU A 474 6.03 -9.91 1.81
C GLU A 474 6.08 -9.36 3.23
N ALA A 475 4.91 -9.17 3.83
CA ALA A 475 4.82 -8.82 5.24
C ALA A 475 5.29 -10.00 6.11
N GLY A 476 6.14 -9.74 7.10
CA GLY A 476 6.68 -10.80 7.95
C GLY A 476 7.73 -10.34 8.95
N THR A 477 8.19 -11.29 9.76
CA THR A 477 9.31 -11.07 10.67
C THR A 477 10.62 -11.39 9.97
N TYR A 478 11.52 -10.41 9.97
CA TYR A 478 12.85 -10.49 9.41
C TYR A 478 13.90 -10.44 10.52
N TYR A 479 15.07 -10.96 10.22
CA TYR A 479 16.15 -11.08 11.19
C TYR A 479 17.47 -10.64 10.59
N ILE A 480 18.26 -9.92 11.36
CA ILE A 480 19.66 -9.67 11.03
C ILE A 480 20.56 -10.47 11.94
N GLY A 481 21.66 -10.98 11.40
CA GLY A 481 22.75 -11.56 12.15
C GLY A 481 24.01 -10.74 11.94
N VAL A 482 24.63 -10.30 13.03
CA VAL A 482 25.92 -9.60 13.04
C VAL A 482 26.98 -10.56 13.55
N SER A 483 28.02 -10.79 12.77
CA SER A 483 29.15 -11.63 13.21
C SER A 483 30.48 -10.97 12.84
N ALA A 484 31.60 -11.50 13.34
CA ALA A 484 32.90 -11.01 12.90
C ALA A 484 33.29 -11.54 11.52
N LEU A 485 34.02 -10.73 10.74
CA LEU A 485 34.48 -11.08 9.41
C LEU A 485 35.25 -12.40 9.40
N GLY A 486 34.76 -13.36 8.61
CA GLY A 486 35.26 -14.74 8.56
C GLY A 486 34.35 -15.74 9.27
N ASN A 487 33.45 -15.28 10.13
CA ASN A 487 32.33 -16.03 10.68
C ASN A 487 31.07 -15.90 9.81
N ARG A 488 31.17 -16.05 8.48
CA ARG A 488 30.00 -15.99 7.57
C ARG A 488 29.09 -17.21 7.65
N ASN A 489 29.69 -18.40 7.71
CA ASN A 489 29.02 -19.65 7.35
C ASN A 489 28.35 -20.35 8.54
N TYR A 490 27.92 -19.59 9.56
CA TYR A 490 27.12 -20.15 10.65
C TYR A 490 25.71 -20.53 10.15
N ASP A 491 25.12 -21.51 10.84
CA ASP A 491 23.73 -21.90 10.71
C ASP A 491 22.89 -21.06 11.69
N PRO A 492 21.95 -20.23 11.20
CA PRO A 492 21.21 -19.28 12.02
C PRO A 492 20.29 -19.95 13.06
N ASN A 493 20.08 -21.26 12.96
CA ASN A 493 19.24 -22.04 13.87
C ASN A 493 20.04 -22.93 14.84
N VAL A 494 21.37 -22.85 14.82
CA VAL A 494 22.24 -23.73 15.63
C VAL A 494 23.27 -22.90 16.38
N GLU A 495 23.08 -22.79 17.69
CA GLU A 495 24.01 -22.15 18.63
C GLU A 495 25.44 -22.69 18.46
N GLY A 496 26.42 -21.80 18.36
CA GLY A 496 27.84 -22.15 18.21
C GLY A 496 28.18 -22.84 16.88
N SER A 497 27.39 -22.63 15.83
CA SER A 497 27.68 -23.12 14.47
C SER A 497 28.69 -22.26 13.71
N GLY A 498 29.11 -21.14 14.31
CA GLY A 498 30.15 -20.27 13.80
C GLY A 498 31.47 -20.97 13.52
N SER A 499 32.26 -20.38 12.63
CA SER A 499 33.50 -20.99 12.15
C SER A 499 34.72 -20.68 13.03
N GLY A 500 34.65 -19.66 13.90
CA GLY A 500 35.78 -19.27 14.74
C GLY A 500 36.91 -18.54 13.99
N TRP A 501 36.80 -18.38 12.66
CA TRP A 501 37.91 -17.90 11.83
C TRP A 501 38.05 -16.38 11.89
N THR A 502 39.25 -15.94 12.25
CA THR A 502 39.66 -14.53 12.19
C THR A 502 40.89 -14.33 11.32
N PHE A 503 41.14 -13.07 10.96
CA PHE A 503 42.34 -12.65 10.22
C PHE A 503 43.25 -11.72 11.05
N PRO A 504 43.76 -12.17 12.22
CA PRO A 504 44.57 -11.33 13.10
C PRO A 504 45.91 -10.92 12.46
N GLU A 505 46.38 -11.64 11.43
CA GLU A 505 47.58 -11.30 10.66
C GLU A 505 47.43 -10.02 9.82
N VAL A 506 46.21 -9.56 9.55
CA VAL A 506 45.91 -8.34 8.77
C VAL A 506 45.13 -7.27 9.54
N GLY A 507 44.93 -7.46 10.86
CA GLY A 507 44.34 -6.43 11.72
C GLY A 507 42.82 -6.49 11.90
N VAL A 508 42.19 -7.60 11.50
CA VAL A 508 40.76 -7.89 11.71
C VAL A 508 40.56 -8.57 13.06
N PHE A 509 39.66 -8.04 13.88
CA PHE A 509 39.36 -8.53 15.23
C PHE A 509 37.87 -8.50 15.54
N PHE A 510 37.49 -9.20 16.60
CA PHE A 510 36.21 -9.03 17.26
C PHE A 510 36.17 -7.71 18.03
N GLY A 511 34.98 -7.14 18.23
CA GLY A 511 34.82 -5.92 19.00
C GLY A 511 33.39 -5.39 18.99
N ASP A 512 33.25 -4.22 19.59
CA ASP A 512 31.99 -3.51 19.70
C ASP A 512 31.58 -2.92 18.34
N TYR A 513 30.28 -2.84 18.10
CA TYR A 513 29.69 -2.20 16.93
C TYR A 513 28.44 -1.41 17.33
N ASP A 514 28.16 -0.36 16.57
CA ASP A 514 26.91 0.40 16.63
C ASP A 514 26.08 0.04 15.41
N LEU A 515 24.87 -0.46 15.61
CA LEU A 515 23.90 -0.75 14.56
C LEU A 515 22.86 0.37 14.52
N THR A 516 22.58 0.90 13.33
CA THR A 516 21.43 1.76 13.07
C THR A 516 20.56 1.12 11.99
N ALA A 517 19.29 0.88 12.32
CA ALA A 517 18.26 0.43 11.41
C ALA A 517 17.30 1.59 11.13
N THR A 518 17.08 1.90 9.86
CA THR A 518 16.13 2.92 9.40
C THR A 518 15.07 2.25 8.55
N LEU A 519 13.81 2.35 8.95
CA LEU A 519 12.65 2.00 8.16
C LEU A 519 12.29 3.20 7.29
N VAL A 520 12.22 2.96 6.00
CA VAL A 520 11.64 3.87 5.03
C VAL A 520 10.35 3.21 4.59
N GLU A 521 9.21 3.88 4.83
CA GLU A 521 7.97 3.49 4.18
C GLU A 521 8.24 3.52 2.68
N GLY A 522 8.22 2.36 2.04
CA GLY A 522 8.18 2.34 0.61
C GLY A 522 6.85 2.95 0.20
N ASN A 523 6.85 3.85 -0.78
CA ASN A 523 5.66 4.08 -1.61
C ASN A 523 5.39 2.80 -2.42
N GLY A 524 5.06 1.70 -1.73
CA GLY A 524 4.93 0.35 -2.26
C GLY A 524 3.48 -0.10 -2.23
N GLY A 525 2.64 0.58 -3.00
CA GLY A 525 1.25 0.20 -3.27
C GLY A 525 0.55 1.05 -4.33
N GLY A 526 1.31 1.84 -5.11
CA GLY A 526 0.79 2.81 -6.07
C GLY A 526 0.80 2.34 -7.53
N THR A 527 -0.11 2.90 -8.32
CA THR A 527 -0.38 2.66 -9.74
C THR A 527 0.63 3.34 -10.69
N GLY A 528 1.94 3.16 -10.45
CA GLY A 528 3.00 3.93 -11.10
C GLY A 528 3.05 5.38 -10.61
N GLY A 529 4.25 5.96 -10.52
CA GLY A 529 4.47 7.30 -9.98
C GLY A 529 5.64 8.05 -10.62
N ASP A 530 5.62 9.38 -10.50
CA ASP A 530 6.78 10.22 -10.80
C ASP A 530 7.70 10.21 -9.56
N LEU A 531 8.78 9.42 -9.61
CA LEU A 531 9.83 9.41 -8.58
C LEU A 531 10.85 10.50 -8.90
N THR A 532 10.84 11.57 -8.11
CA THR A 532 11.85 12.64 -8.21
C THR A 532 12.79 12.56 -7.01
N GLY A 533 14.08 12.38 -7.28
CA GLY A 533 15.16 12.43 -6.29
C GLY A 533 15.44 13.83 -5.76
N THR A 534 16.57 13.97 -5.09
CA THR A 534 17.10 15.20 -4.50
C THR A 534 18.23 15.78 -5.38
N ASP A 535 18.93 16.83 -4.92
CA ASP A 535 20.12 17.31 -5.64
C ASP A 535 21.41 16.52 -5.25
N GLY A 536 21.27 15.33 -4.64
CA GLY A 536 22.37 14.44 -4.20
C GLY A 536 22.31 13.07 -4.88
N ASP A 537 23.26 12.17 -4.56
CA ASP A 537 23.31 10.84 -5.17
C ASP A 537 22.19 9.95 -4.61
N ASP A 538 21.20 9.61 -5.42
CA ASP A 538 19.98 8.90 -4.99
C ASP A 538 19.87 7.48 -5.57
N MET A 539 19.22 6.59 -4.83
CA MET A 539 18.76 5.29 -5.33
C MET A 539 17.24 5.34 -5.52
N LEU A 540 16.79 5.43 -6.76
CA LEU A 540 15.37 5.40 -7.09
C LEU A 540 14.97 4.00 -7.56
N MET A 541 14.07 3.39 -6.80
CA MET A 541 13.42 2.14 -7.18
C MET A 541 11.97 2.45 -7.53
N GLY A 542 11.63 2.27 -8.81
CA GLY A 542 10.27 2.29 -9.29
C GLY A 542 9.49 1.10 -8.76
N THR A 543 8.25 1.05 -9.19
CA THR A 543 7.21 0.13 -8.80
C THR A 543 7.07 -0.98 -9.83
N ASP A 544 5.97 -1.74 -9.77
CA ASP A 544 5.60 -2.67 -10.84
C ASP A 544 4.71 -2.00 -11.93
N GLY A 545 4.51 -0.68 -11.85
CA GLY A 545 3.76 0.15 -12.80
C GLY A 545 4.67 1.00 -13.70
N ASP A 546 4.09 1.80 -14.61
CA ASP A 546 4.88 2.69 -15.47
C ASP A 546 5.44 3.88 -14.66
N ASP A 547 6.73 3.88 -14.35
CA ASP A 547 7.35 4.92 -13.53
C ASP A 547 8.10 5.98 -14.33
N LEU A 548 8.18 7.19 -13.78
CA LEU A 548 9.10 8.23 -14.25
C LEU A 548 10.15 8.49 -13.16
N LEU A 549 11.39 8.08 -13.39
CA LEU A 549 12.49 8.21 -12.45
C LEU A 549 13.40 9.38 -12.86
N ASP A 550 13.46 10.43 -12.04
CA ASP A 550 14.30 11.61 -12.21
C ASP A 550 15.07 11.93 -10.92
N GLY A 551 16.33 11.48 -10.83
CA GLY A 551 17.23 11.74 -9.71
C GLY A 551 17.73 13.18 -9.61
N LEU A 552 17.37 14.07 -10.54
CA LEU A 552 17.78 15.48 -10.57
C LEU A 552 19.30 15.72 -10.68
N LEU A 553 20.02 16.01 -9.59
CA LEU A 553 21.47 16.25 -9.61
C LEU A 553 22.11 15.21 -8.71
N GLY A 554 23.27 14.68 -9.05
CA GLY A 554 23.84 13.53 -8.33
C GLY A 554 24.20 12.42 -9.31
N ASP A 555 25.04 11.50 -8.87
CA ASP A 555 25.27 10.25 -9.60
C ASP A 555 24.25 9.20 -9.11
N ASP A 556 23.12 9.09 -9.82
CA ASP A 556 21.95 8.35 -9.34
C ASP A 556 21.92 6.89 -9.81
N THR A 557 21.24 6.02 -9.06
CA THR A 557 20.96 4.63 -9.48
C THR A 557 19.45 4.43 -9.59
N TYR A 558 19.00 4.01 -10.77
CA TYR A 558 17.61 3.73 -11.09
C TYR A 558 17.39 2.22 -11.27
N THR A 559 16.34 1.73 -10.64
CA THR A 559 15.75 0.41 -10.88
C THR A 559 14.29 0.66 -11.21
N GLY A 560 13.84 0.36 -12.43
CA GLY A 560 12.47 0.64 -12.86
C GLY A 560 11.45 -0.27 -12.20
N GLY A 561 11.79 -1.56 -12.07
CA GLY A 561 10.86 -2.60 -11.69
C GLY A 561 10.19 -3.21 -12.92
N ALA A 562 8.92 -3.61 -12.78
CA ALA A 562 8.11 -4.01 -13.92
C ALA A 562 7.31 -2.80 -14.43
N GLY A 563 6.92 -2.78 -15.70
CA GLY A 563 6.20 -1.63 -16.28
C GLY A 563 6.96 -1.04 -17.46
N ALA A 564 6.42 0.02 -18.05
CA ALA A 564 7.07 0.78 -19.12
C ALA A 564 7.71 2.05 -18.57
N ASP A 565 8.89 1.89 -17.98
CA ASP A 565 9.52 2.92 -17.18
C ASP A 565 10.21 4.00 -18.03
N GLN A 566 10.31 5.19 -17.46
CA GLN A 566 10.98 6.34 -18.03
C GLN A 566 12.10 6.80 -17.11
N PHE A 567 13.34 6.53 -17.53
CA PHE A 567 14.53 6.99 -16.83
C PHE A 567 15.02 8.32 -17.40
N VAL A 568 15.06 9.38 -16.58
CA VAL A 568 15.52 10.71 -17.00
C VAL A 568 17.04 10.79 -16.91
N LEU A 569 17.71 10.97 -18.05
CA LEU A 569 19.14 11.25 -18.14
C LEU A 569 19.37 12.64 -18.76
N GLY A 570 20.24 13.46 -18.17
CA GLY A 570 20.51 14.80 -18.69
C GLY A 570 21.92 15.32 -18.47
N ILE A 571 22.15 16.55 -18.96
CA ILE A 571 23.47 17.19 -18.86
C ILE A 571 23.62 17.90 -17.52
N ALA A 572 24.79 17.72 -16.91
CA ALA A 572 25.12 18.30 -15.60
C ALA A 572 24.16 17.88 -14.46
N GLN A 573 23.55 16.69 -14.59
CA GLN A 573 22.78 16.00 -13.55
C GLN A 573 23.74 15.09 -12.76
N GLY A 574 24.38 14.15 -13.46
CA GLY A 574 25.54 13.41 -12.99
C GLY A 574 25.83 12.27 -13.96
N VAL A 575 26.33 11.14 -13.46
CA VAL A 575 26.46 9.90 -14.21
C VAL A 575 25.59 8.82 -13.59
N ASP A 576 24.40 8.66 -14.17
CA ASP A 576 23.38 7.77 -13.59
C ASP A 576 23.55 6.32 -14.04
N ILE A 577 23.03 5.37 -13.28
CA ILE A 577 23.10 3.93 -13.55
C ILE A 577 21.68 3.36 -13.58
N ILE A 578 21.28 2.72 -14.68
CA ILE A 578 20.01 1.99 -14.80
C ILE A 578 20.31 0.50 -14.73
N THR A 579 19.71 -0.20 -13.77
CA THR A 579 20.10 -1.59 -13.40
C THR A 579 19.28 -2.68 -14.08
N ASP A 580 18.05 -2.40 -14.53
CA ASP A 580 17.07 -3.41 -14.97
C ASP A 580 16.36 -3.12 -16.31
N PHE A 581 16.82 -2.11 -17.06
CA PHE A 581 16.21 -1.64 -18.30
C PHE A 581 15.76 -2.76 -19.27
N GLU A 582 14.46 -2.86 -19.52
CA GLU A 582 13.86 -3.79 -20.48
C GLU A 582 13.76 -3.18 -21.88
N VAL A 583 14.45 -3.82 -22.82
CA VAL A 583 14.50 -3.36 -24.21
C VAL A 583 13.14 -3.54 -24.91
N GLY A 584 12.48 -2.41 -25.17
CA GLY A 584 11.22 -2.36 -25.93
C GLY A 584 9.99 -2.12 -25.07
N THR A 585 10.16 -2.15 -23.75
CA THR A 585 9.18 -1.76 -22.73
C THR A 585 9.56 -0.38 -22.22
N ASP A 586 10.79 -0.24 -21.71
CA ASP A 586 11.27 0.98 -21.07
C ASP A 586 11.79 2.03 -22.04
N GLN A 587 11.89 3.24 -21.53
CA GLN A 587 12.28 4.44 -22.25
C GLN A 587 13.33 5.24 -21.48
N ILE A 588 14.30 5.78 -22.23
CA ILE A 588 15.24 6.77 -21.70
C ILE A 588 14.74 8.14 -22.13
N SER A 589 14.33 8.95 -21.17
CA SER A 589 13.97 10.35 -21.36
C SER A 589 15.23 11.20 -21.29
N LEU A 590 15.48 12.01 -22.33
CA LEU A 590 16.69 12.83 -22.39
C LEU A 590 16.37 14.26 -21.94
N GLY A 591 16.60 14.57 -20.66
CA GLY A 591 16.28 15.83 -19.97
C GLY A 591 16.71 17.09 -20.75
N GLY A 592 15.85 17.57 -21.65
CA GLY A 592 16.11 18.73 -22.51
C GLY A 592 17.06 18.52 -23.70
N LEU A 593 17.49 17.28 -23.98
CA LEU A 593 18.29 16.93 -25.17
C LEU A 593 17.41 16.35 -26.28
N THR A 594 17.98 16.19 -27.48
CA THR A 594 17.32 15.43 -28.55
C THR A 594 18.06 14.10 -28.79
N PRO A 595 17.41 13.07 -29.37
CA PRO A 595 18.10 11.83 -29.74
C PRO A 595 19.32 12.05 -30.63
N SER A 596 19.33 13.16 -31.39
CA SER A 596 20.49 13.51 -32.20
C SER A 596 21.70 13.93 -31.37
N ASP A 597 21.54 14.37 -30.13
CA ASP A 597 22.58 14.94 -29.28
C ASP A 597 23.32 13.93 -28.41
N VAL A 598 22.87 12.67 -28.41
CA VAL A 598 23.49 11.55 -27.68
C VAL A 598 24.06 10.49 -28.62
N LYS A 599 24.93 9.63 -28.08
CA LYS A 599 25.56 8.47 -28.72
C LYS A 599 25.60 7.33 -27.71
N PHE A 600 25.26 6.14 -28.16
CA PHE A 600 25.34 4.92 -27.36
C PHE A 600 26.61 4.14 -27.69
N PHE A 601 27.30 3.61 -26.68
CA PHE A 601 28.49 2.79 -26.82
C PHE A 601 28.41 1.56 -25.92
N ASP A 602 28.38 0.36 -26.51
CA ASP A 602 28.41 -0.87 -25.74
C ASP A 602 29.82 -1.12 -25.14
N LEU A 603 29.88 -1.43 -23.85
CA LEU A 603 31.10 -1.81 -23.14
C LEU A 603 30.78 -2.90 -22.11
N ASN A 604 31.49 -4.03 -22.15
CA ASN A 604 31.42 -5.08 -21.11
C ASN A 604 30.02 -5.66 -20.78
N ASN A 605 29.08 -5.62 -21.73
CA ASN A 605 27.68 -6.04 -21.59
C ASN A 605 26.71 -4.95 -21.12
N ASP A 606 27.21 -3.72 -20.98
CA ASP A 606 26.43 -2.53 -20.63
C ASP A 606 26.41 -1.56 -21.82
N THR A 607 25.48 -0.61 -21.80
CA THR A 607 25.41 0.49 -22.77
C THR A 607 25.74 1.81 -22.08
N LEU A 608 26.80 2.47 -22.54
CA LEU A 608 27.12 3.84 -22.12
C LEU A 608 26.35 4.86 -22.96
N VAL A 609 25.68 5.80 -22.30
CA VAL A 609 24.98 6.93 -22.93
C VAL A 609 25.84 8.19 -22.83
N LEU A 610 26.33 8.68 -23.96
CA LEU A 610 27.21 9.85 -24.02
C LEU A 610 26.60 10.98 -24.85
N THR A 611 26.82 12.23 -24.45
CA THR A 611 26.53 13.38 -25.31
C THR A 611 27.46 13.43 -26.52
N LYS A 612 27.09 14.23 -27.54
CA LYS A 612 27.96 14.50 -28.71
C LYS A 612 29.34 15.06 -28.32
N SER A 613 29.42 15.76 -27.19
CA SER A 613 30.65 16.29 -26.57
C SER A 613 31.51 15.23 -25.90
N ASN A 614 31.03 13.98 -25.81
CA ASN A 614 31.63 12.85 -25.09
C ASN A 614 31.63 13.03 -23.57
N GLU A 615 30.59 13.69 -23.03
CA GLU A 615 30.24 13.60 -21.61
C GLU A 615 29.41 12.34 -21.40
N LEU A 616 29.75 11.55 -20.38
CA LEU A 616 28.95 10.38 -19.97
C LEU A 616 27.80 10.92 -19.11
N ILE A 617 26.58 10.50 -19.41
CA ILE A 617 25.36 10.94 -18.70
C ILE A 617 24.54 9.74 -18.19
N GLY A 618 24.98 8.52 -18.48
CA GLY A 618 24.36 7.33 -17.90
C GLY A 618 24.96 6.04 -18.39
N VAL A 619 24.75 4.98 -17.60
CA VAL A 619 25.12 3.58 -17.87
C VAL A 619 23.87 2.74 -17.76
N VAL A 620 23.57 1.94 -18.79
CA VAL A 620 22.50 0.94 -18.75
C VAL A 620 23.16 -0.42 -18.58
N GLU A 621 23.04 -1.01 -17.40
CA GLU A 621 23.66 -2.29 -17.08
C GLU A 621 22.99 -3.46 -17.81
N GLY A 622 23.77 -4.47 -18.15
CA GLY A 622 23.24 -5.73 -18.70
C GLY A 622 22.64 -5.65 -20.12
N VAL A 623 22.48 -4.45 -20.68
CA VAL A 623 21.89 -4.20 -21.99
C VAL A 623 22.94 -3.79 -23.03
N THR A 624 22.86 -4.35 -24.23
CA THR A 624 23.66 -3.93 -25.39
C THR A 624 22.79 -3.70 -26.62
N GLY A 625 23.22 -2.81 -27.53
CA GLY A 625 22.56 -2.64 -28.83
C GLY A 625 21.40 -1.64 -28.86
N LEU A 626 21.22 -0.82 -27.82
CA LEU A 626 20.21 0.25 -27.75
C LEU A 626 20.28 1.24 -28.92
N TYR A 627 21.46 1.42 -29.53
CA TYR A 627 21.63 2.26 -30.73
C TYR A 627 20.68 1.91 -31.90
N SER A 628 20.22 0.65 -31.99
CA SER A 628 19.35 0.19 -33.08
C SER A 628 17.87 0.57 -32.94
N ILE A 629 17.47 1.06 -31.76
CA ILE A 629 16.08 1.36 -31.39
C ILE A 629 15.79 2.87 -31.51
N PHE A 630 16.81 3.71 -31.32
CA PHE A 630 16.73 5.16 -31.43
C PHE A 630 17.02 5.74 -32.84
N ALA A 631 17.18 4.90 -33.88
CA ALA A 631 17.68 5.28 -35.21
C ALA A 631 16.62 5.48 -36.31
#